data_AF-A0A2R6K9B3-F1
#
_entry.id   AF-A0A2R6K9B3-F1
#
_cell.length_a   1.000
_cell.length_b   1.000
_cell.length_c   1.000
_cell.angle_alpha   90.00
_cell.angle_beta   90.00
_cell.angle_gamma   90.00
#
_symmetry.space_group_name_H-M   'P 1'
#
loop_
_entity.id
_entity.type
_entity.pdbx_description
1 polymer ?
#
loop_
_entity_poly.entity_id
_entity_poly.type
_entity_poly.pdbx_seq_one_letter_code
_entity_poly.pdbx_strand_id
1 'polypeptide(L)'
;MAAEIEHLDDMIDRLETEARERWGERWRIDVTRWADETVDVVAVHSNGLVTDHDGDEKLHDLERLYTDGDGRIAYEHVHVCHEKVASRLEETVLHDPAADDGLTSKNTSV
;
A
#
# COMPACT_ATOMS: atom_id res chain seq x y z
N MET A 1 -0.81 -13.44 5.81
CA MET A 1 0.25 -14.37 5.36
C MET A 1 0.69 -13.82 4.01
N ALA A 2 1.97 -13.53 3.85
CA ALA A 2 2.45 -12.84 2.67
C ALA A 2 2.89 -13.85 1.59
N ALA A 3 2.79 -13.44 0.33
CA ALA A 3 3.04 -14.28 -0.84
C ALA A 3 4.43 -14.00 -1.44
N GLU A 4 4.95 -14.97 -2.19
CA GLU A 4 6.25 -14.87 -2.84
C GLU A 4 6.21 -13.85 -3.99
N ILE A 5 7.28 -13.06 -4.14
CA ILE A 5 7.41 -11.98 -5.16
C ILE A 5 7.12 -12.49 -6.59
N GLU A 6 7.42 -13.75 -6.86
CA GLU A 6 7.32 -14.38 -8.18
C GLU A 6 5.88 -14.43 -8.73
N HIS A 7 4.87 -14.33 -7.86
CA HIS A 7 3.45 -14.34 -8.21
C HIS A 7 2.76 -12.98 -8.01
N LEU A 8 3.53 -11.92 -7.80
CA LEU A 8 3.01 -10.57 -7.53
C LEU A 8 2.09 -10.05 -8.64
N ASP A 9 2.49 -10.21 -9.90
CA ASP A 9 1.75 -9.68 -11.05
C ASP A 9 0.38 -10.36 -11.21
N ASP A 10 0.32 -11.68 -11.04
CA ASP A 10 -0.91 -12.48 -11.07
C ASP A 10 -1.87 -12.12 -9.92
N MET A 11 -1.33 -11.91 -8.71
CA MET A 11 -2.13 -11.44 -7.58
C MET A 11 -2.70 -10.04 -7.79
N ILE A 12 -1.89 -9.13 -8.36
CA ILE A 12 -2.34 -7.78 -8.68
C ILE A 12 -3.47 -7.84 -9.70
N ASP A 13 -3.28 -8.52 -10.84
CA ASP A 13 -4.29 -8.62 -11.90
C ASP A 13 -5.62 -9.20 -11.38
N ARG A 14 -5.53 -10.22 -10.51
CA ARG A 14 -6.70 -10.82 -9.87
C ARG A 14 -7.41 -9.87 -8.92
N LEU A 15 -6.66 -9.14 -8.08
CA LEU A 15 -7.23 -8.13 -7.19
C LEU A 15 -7.82 -6.95 -7.97
N GLU A 16 -7.19 -6.53 -9.07
CA GLU A 16 -7.72 -5.49 -9.96
C GLU A 16 -9.05 -5.89 -10.59
N THR A 17 -9.16 -7.14 -11.02
CA THR A 17 -10.39 -7.69 -11.59
C THR A 17 -11.52 -7.65 -10.57
N GLU A 18 -11.30 -8.22 -9.38
CA GLU A 18 -12.31 -8.26 -8.33
C GLU A 18 -12.67 -6.86 -7.80
N ALA A 19 -11.67 -5.99 -7.62
CA ALA A 19 -11.87 -4.61 -7.21
C ALA A 19 -12.67 -3.83 -8.25
N ARG A 20 -12.42 -4.05 -9.54
CA ARG A 20 -13.17 -3.43 -10.63
C ARG A 20 -14.61 -3.93 -10.70
N GLU A 21 -14.82 -5.23 -10.55
CA GLU A 21 -16.17 -5.81 -10.53
C GLU A 21 -16.99 -5.32 -9.33
N ARG A 22 -16.34 -5.12 -8.18
CA ARG A 22 -17.02 -4.72 -6.94
C ARG A 22 -17.21 -3.20 -6.80
N TRP A 23 -16.18 -2.43 -7.10
CA TRP A 23 -16.10 -0.99 -6.80
C TRP A 23 -15.97 -0.09 -8.02
N GLY A 24 -15.90 -0.68 -9.24
CA GLY A 24 -15.76 0.08 -10.48
C GLY A 24 -14.36 0.65 -10.65
N GLU A 25 -14.22 1.97 -10.72
CA GLU A 25 -12.96 2.65 -11.08
C GLU A 25 -12.26 3.34 -9.89
N ARG A 26 -12.90 3.40 -8.72
CA ARG A 26 -12.48 4.29 -7.62
C ARG A 26 -11.80 3.59 -6.47
N TRP A 27 -10.75 2.82 -6.74
CA TRP A 27 -9.98 2.09 -5.73
C TRP A 27 -8.49 2.29 -5.94
N ARG A 28 -7.67 1.82 -4.98
CA ARG A 28 -6.21 1.80 -5.08
C ARG A 28 -5.68 0.43 -4.67
N ILE A 29 -4.53 0.05 -5.21
CA ILE A 29 -3.77 -1.10 -4.72
C ILE A 29 -2.60 -0.60 -3.88
N ASP A 30 -2.40 -1.23 -2.73
CA ASP A 30 -1.27 -1.04 -1.83
C ASP A 30 -0.45 -2.33 -1.86
N VAL A 31 0.83 -2.21 -2.21
CA VAL A 31 1.79 -3.31 -2.21
C VAL A 31 2.80 -3.05 -1.11
N THR A 32 2.85 -3.93 -0.11
CA THR A 32 3.82 -3.86 0.98
C THR A 32 4.84 -4.98 0.81
N ARG A 33 6.10 -4.62 0.60
CA ARG A 33 7.22 -5.56 0.54
C ARG A 33 7.91 -5.63 1.89
N TRP A 34 8.00 -6.83 2.44
CA TRP A 34 8.65 -7.09 3.73
C TRP A 34 10.12 -7.45 3.52
N ALA A 35 10.92 -7.30 4.58
CA ALA A 35 12.35 -7.62 4.55
C ALA A 35 12.64 -9.13 4.40
N ASP A 36 11.66 -9.98 4.68
CA ASP A 36 11.70 -11.45 4.53
C ASP A 36 11.33 -11.89 3.09
N GLU A 37 11.50 -11.01 2.11
CA GLU A 37 11.14 -11.22 0.69
C GLU A 37 9.64 -11.50 0.44
N THR A 38 8.82 -11.40 1.48
CA THR A 38 7.38 -11.59 1.40
C THR A 38 6.68 -10.34 0.92
N VAL A 39 5.62 -10.49 0.11
CA VAL A 39 4.81 -9.37 -0.38
C VAL A 39 3.37 -9.52 0.06
N ASP A 40 2.81 -8.42 0.54
CA ASP A 40 1.39 -8.27 0.85
C ASP A 40 0.77 -7.31 -0.16
N VAL A 41 -0.36 -7.69 -0.74
CA VAL A 41 -1.08 -6.89 -1.74
C VAL A 41 -2.51 -6.74 -1.28
N VAL A 42 -2.96 -5.49 -1.18
CA VAL A 42 -4.32 -5.16 -0.75
C VAL A 42 -4.92 -4.11 -1.67
N ALA A 43 -6.11 -4.38 -2.21
CA ALA A 43 -6.92 -3.37 -2.87
C ALA A 43 -7.81 -2.68 -1.82
N VAL A 44 -7.84 -1.36 -1.83
CA VAL A 44 -8.57 -0.53 -0.85
C VAL A 44 -9.53 0.39 -1.58
N HIS A 45 -10.77 0.40 -1.13
CA HIS A 45 -11.82 1.33 -1.54
C HIS A 45 -12.31 2.13 -0.33
N SER A 46 -12.56 3.42 -0.53
CA SER A 46 -13.07 4.31 0.52
C SER A 46 -14.45 4.80 0.14
N ASN A 47 -15.48 4.41 0.89
CA ASN A 47 -16.83 4.95 0.70
C ASN A 47 -17.00 6.36 1.29
N GLY A 48 -15.98 6.85 2.01
CA GLY A 48 -15.94 8.21 2.55
C GLY A 48 -16.26 8.25 4.04
N LEU A 49 -16.70 9.42 4.50
CA LEU A 49 -16.97 9.65 5.92
C LEU A 49 -18.34 9.07 6.30
N VAL A 50 -18.39 8.28 7.36
CA VAL A 50 -19.64 7.84 7.99
C VAL A 50 -20.22 9.03 8.75
N THR A 51 -21.34 9.55 8.27
CA THR A 51 -22.02 10.72 8.85
C THR A 51 -23.11 10.37 9.85
N ASP A 52 -23.48 9.09 9.96
CA ASP A 52 -24.57 8.58 10.81
C ASP A 52 -24.07 8.00 12.15
N HIS A 53 -22.84 8.32 12.55
CA HIS A 53 -22.31 7.87 13.83
C HIS A 53 -22.70 8.87 14.93
N ASP A 54 -23.37 8.38 15.98
CA ASP A 54 -23.90 9.16 17.12
C ASP A 54 -22.80 9.75 18.03
N GLY A 55 -21.53 9.70 17.62
CA GLY A 55 -20.37 10.20 18.35
C GLY A 55 -19.58 11.27 17.58
N ASP A 56 -18.85 12.13 18.29
CA ASP A 56 -17.97 13.17 17.73
C ASP A 56 -16.80 12.62 16.87
N GLU A 57 -16.67 11.29 16.76
CA GLU A 57 -15.59 10.64 16.01
C GLU A 57 -15.91 10.53 14.52
N LYS A 58 -15.08 11.19 13.70
CA LYS A 58 -15.09 11.07 12.24
C LYS A 58 -14.58 9.68 11.82
N LEU A 59 -15.51 8.76 11.56
CA LEU A 59 -15.22 7.43 11.03
C LEU A 59 -15.16 7.47 9.49
N HIS A 60 -14.13 6.85 8.91
CA HIS A 60 -14.08 6.56 7.47
C HIS A 60 -14.48 5.12 7.23
N ASP A 61 -15.32 4.93 6.22
CA ASP A 61 -15.72 3.63 5.71
C ASP A 61 -14.70 3.15 4.67
N LEU A 62 -14.04 2.04 4.96
CA LEU A 62 -13.02 1.44 4.12
C LEU A 62 -13.35 -0.02 3.84
N GLU A 63 -13.38 -0.39 2.57
CA GLU A 63 -13.43 -1.76 2.11
C GLU A 63 -12.06 -2.20 1.60
N ARG A 64 -11.68 -3.45 1.86
CA ARG A 64 -10.39 -4.03 1.51
C ARG A 64 -10.55 -5.40 0.89
N LEU A 65 -9.77 -5.69 -0.14
CA LEU A 65 -9.62 -7.01 -0.74
C LEU A 65 -8.16 -7.40 -0.67
N TYR A 66 -7.87 -8.61 -0.21
CA TYR A 66 -6.51 -9.13 -0.12
C TYR A 66 -6.52 -10.63 -0.43
N THR A 67 -5.36 -11.15 -0.80
CA THR A 67 -5.20 -12.58 -1.06
C THR A 67 -4.78 -13.30 0.23
N ASP A 68 -5.54 -14.30 0.66
CA ASP A 68 -5.15 -15.17 1.76
C ASP A 68 -4.07 -16.17 1.33
N GLY A 69 -3.37 -16.80 2.28
CA GLY A 69 -2.28 -17.75 2.01
C GLY A 69 -2.66 -18.97 1.15
N ASP A 70 -3.95 -19.24 0.94
CA ASP A 70 -4.47 -20.27 0.02
C ASP A 70 -4.75 -19.74 -1.41
N GLY A 71 -4.37 -18.48 -1.72
CA GLY A 71 -4.64 -17.86 -3.02
C GLY A 71 -6.11 -17.48 -3.23
N ARG A 72 -6.88 -17.34 -2.15
CA ARG A 72 -8.29 -16.92 -2.18
C ARG A 72 -8.40 -15.43 -1.90
N ILE A 73 -9.34 -14.77 -2.56
CA ILE A 73 -9.64 -13.37 -2.29
C ILE A 73 -10.52 -13.27 -1.05
N ALA A 74 -10.00 -12.59 -0.04
CA ALA A 74 -10.70 -12.26 1.19
C ALA A 74 -11.18 -10.81 1.13
N TYR A 75 -12.35 -10.57 1.70
CA TYR A 75 -12.97 -9.25 1.80
C TYR A 75 -13.08 -8.82 3.26
N GLU A 76 -12.65 -7.60 3.53
CA GLU A 76 -12.73 -6.97 4.83
C GLU A 76 -13.39 -5.59 4.71
N HIS A 77 -14.32 -5.29 5.61
CA HIS A 77 -14.97 -3.99 5.70
C HIS A 77 -14.73 -3.41 7.09
N VAL A 78 -14.10 -2.25 7.15
CA VAL A 78 -13.65 -1.64 8.42
C VAL A 78 -14.01 -0.16 8.49
N HIS A 79 -14.40 0.26 9.69
CA HIS A 79 -14.54 1.67 10.04
C HIS A 79 -13.27 2.14 10.75
N VAL A 80 -12.62 3.19 10.25
CA VAL A 80 -11.39 3.73 10.85
C VAL A 80 -11.60 5.16 11.36
N CYS A 81 -11.28 5.43 12.62
CA CYS A 81 -11.32 6.78 13.18
C CYS A 81 -10.20 7.64 12.59
N HIS A 82 -10.54 8.79 12.00
CA HIS A 82 -9.57 9.73 11.42
C HIS A 82 -8.47 10.15 12.41
N GLU A 83 -8.79 10.27 13.71
CA GLU A 83 -7.85 10.72 14.74
C GLU A 83 -6.72 9.71 15.04
N LYS A 84 -6.85 8.44 14.60
CA LYS A 84 -5.81 7.40 14.75
C LYS A 84 -5.05 7.06 13.46
N VAL A 85 -5.41 7.62 12.30
CA VAL A 85 -4.75 7.35 11.00
C VAL A 85 -3.66 8.40 10.69
N ALA A 86 -3.02 8.95 11.72
CA ALA A 86 -1.89 9.89 11.57
C ALA A 86 -0.55 9.26 11.98
N SER A 87 -0.37 7.96 11.75
CA SER A 87 0.93 7.29 11.94
C SER A 87 1.16 6.23 10.88
N ARG A 88 1.09 6.61 9.60
CA ARG A 88 1.83 5.91 8.54
C ARG A 88 3.06 6.77 8.23
N LEU A 89 4.16 6.48 8.91
CA LEU A 89 5.46 7.08 8.67
C LEU A 89 5.98 6.49 7.34
N GLU A 90 5.70 7.16 6.24
CA GLU A 90 6.43 6.95 4.99
C GLU A 90 7.90 7.34 5.23
N GLU A 91 8.77 6.36 5.44
CA GLU A 91 10.22 6.57 5.33
C GLU A 91 10.60 6.43 3.85
N THR A 92 10.54 7.54 3.13
CA THR A 92 11.19 7.65 1.82
C THR A 92 12.69 7.83 2.03
N VAL A 93 13.48 6.77 1.84
CA VAL A 93 14.90 6.93 1.54
C VAL A 93 15.00 7.31 0.06
N LEU A 94 15.09 8.62 -0.20
CA LEU A 94 15.55 9.15 -1.49
C LEU A 94 17.02 8.74 -1.66
N HIS A 95 17.27 7.59 -2.29
CA HIS A 95 18.55 7.39 -2.95
C HIS A 95 18.49 8.15 -4.26
N ASP A 96 19.17 9.30 -4.33
CA ASP A 96 19.45 10.04 -5.55
C ASP A 96 20.62 9.36 -6.26
N PRO A 97 20.45 8.73 -7.44
CA PRO A 97 21.57 8.31 -8.26
C PRO A 97 21.82 9.36 -9.35
N ALA A 98 22.20 10.59 -8.97
CA ALA A 98 22.77 11.52 -9.93
C ALA A 98 24.30 11.50 -9.88
N ALA A 99 24.89 11.02 -10.99
CA ALA A 99 26.23 11.34 -11.51
C ALA A 99 27.42 10.82 -10.67
N ASP A 100 28.12 9.74 -11.05
CA ASP A 100 28.99 9.64 -12.23
C ASP A 100 29.57 10.99 -12.67
N ASP A 101 30.75 11.37 -12.14
CA ASP A 101 31.86 11.92 -12.95
C ASP A 101 33.15 12.10 -12.11
N GLY A 102 34.26 11.58 -12.65
CA GLY A 102 35.53 12.31 -12.61
C GLY A 102 36.36 12.35 -11.32
N LEU A 103 36.98 11.23 -10.93
CA LEU A 103 38.20 11.30 -10.11
C LEU A 103 39.37 11.79 -10.98
N THR A 104 39.49 13.11 -11.14
CA THR A 104 40.71 13.75 -11.65
C THR A 104 41.23 14.81 -10.68
N SER A 105 42.28 14.40 -9.96
CA SER A 105 43.43 15.17 -9.48
C SER A 105 43.34 16.70 -9.33
N LYS A 106 43.50 17.18 -8.09
CA LYS A 106 44.46 18.26 -7.75
C LYS A 106 44.72 18.43 -6.23
N ASN A 107 45.89 17.98 -5.81
CA ASN A 107 46.89 18.60 -4.93
C ASN A 107 46.51 19.88 -4.13
N THR A 108 46.70 19.90 -2.78
CA THR A 108 47.58 20.89 -2.07
C THR A 108 47.52 20.82 -0.51
N SER A 109 48.71 20.63 0.08
CA SER A 109 49.29 21.19 1.33
C SER A 109 48.67 20.99 2.72
N VAL A 110 49.41 20.28 3.60
CA VAL A 110 50.38 20.87 4.56
C VAL A 110 51.50 19.87 4.86
#